data_AF-A0A564SZC3-F1
#
_entry.id   AF-A0A564SZC3-F1
#
_cell.length_a   1.000
_cell.length_b   1.000
_cell.length_c   1.000
_cell.angle_alpha   90.00
_cell.angle_beta   90.00
_cell.angle_gamma   90.00
#
_symmetry.space_group_name_H-M   'P 1'
#
loop_
_entity.id
_entity.type
_entity.pdbx_description
1 polymer ?
#
loop_
_entity_poly.entity_id
_entity_poly.type
_entity_poly.pdbx_seq_one_letter_code
_entity_poly.pdbx_strand_id
1 'polypeptide(L)'
;MNFIDKALSEITNGEDFVQAMADIYEHAEVRKEFGNLPSWIQNIITVIDYDTELAMNGLDFKSYKNVIEALTDMGLIEEAKVLTAFENDSSQENTDIYYYNLALNNDYEFFWDKVYSYADQNIKR
;
A
#
# COMPACT_ATOMS: atom_id res chain seq x y z
N MET A 1 -1.85 17.72 -17.97
CA MET A 1 -1.43 17.37 -16.60
C MET A 1 -2.06 16.03 -16.32
N ASN A 2 -1.26 14.99 -16.05
CA ASN A 2 -1.84 13.68 -15.72
C ASN A 2 -2.43 13.74 -14.30
N PHE A 3 -3.17 12.70 -13.90
CA PHE A 3 -3.81 12.64 -12.58
C PHE A 3 -2.82 12.84 -11.42
N ILE A 4 -1.65 12.19 -11.49
CA ILE A 4 -0.60 12.28 -10.46
C ILE A 4 -0.05 13.70 -10.35
N ASP A 5 0.26 14.34 -11.49
CA ASP A 5 0.74 15.72 -11.53
C ASP A 5 -0.29 16.65 -10.88
N LYS A 6 -1.59 16.45 -11.20
CA LYS A 6 -2.69 17.23 -10.64
C LYS A 6 -2.75 17.07 -9.12
N ALA A 7 -2.77 15.83 -8.62
CA ALA A 7 -2.77 15.55 -7.19
C ALA A 7 -1.58 16.25 -6.50
N LEU A 8 -0.36 16.10 -7.03
CA LEU A 8 0.84 16.73 -6.49
C LEU A 8 0.77 18.27 -6.45
N SER A 9 0.03 18.90 -7.36
CA SER A 9 -0.12 20.37 -7.39
C SER A 9 -1.18 20.92 -6.44
N GLU A 10 -2.12 20.08 -6.00
CA GLU A 10 -3.29 20.48 -5.20
C GLU A 10 -3.17 20.06 -3.72
N ILE A 11 -2.25 19.16 -3.38
CA ILE A 11 -2.05 18.64 -2.03
C ILE A 11 -1.30 19.59 -1.10
N THR A 12 -1.58 19.50 0.20
CA THR A 12 -0.85 20.24 1.25
C THR A 12 0.05 19.34 2.10
N ASN A 13 -0.23 18.03 2.11
CA ASN A 13 0.46 17.03 2.91
C ASN A 13 0.32 15.62 2.30
N GLY A 14 0.96 14.64 2.91
CA GLY A 14 0.95 13.24 2.48
C GLY A 14 -0.41 12.53 2.63
N GLU A 15 -1.22 12.89 3.63
CA GLU A 15 -2.58 12.37 3.77
C GLU A 15 -3.46 12.78 2.58
N ASP A 16 -3.46 14.06 2.21
CA ASP A 16 -4.18 14.56 1.04
C ASP A 16 -3.78 13.78 -0.23
N PHE A 17 -2.49 13.50 -0.40
CA PHE A 17 -1.99 12.76 -1.55
C PHE A 17 -2.46 11.30 -1.56
N VAL A 18 -2.34 10.61 -0.42
CA VAL A 18 -2.76 9.21 -0.30
C VAL A 18 -4.27 9.08 -0.50
N GLN A 19 -5.06 10.02 0.03
CA GLN A 19 -6.50 10.07 -0.20
C GLN A 19 -6.83 10.30 -1.68
N ALA A 20 -6.13 11.22 -2.36
CA ALA A 20 -6.31 11.38 -3.80
C ALA A 20 -6.00 10.09 -4.55
N MET A 21 -4.94 9.35 -4.16
CA MET A 21 -4.60 8.08 -4.79
C MET A 21 -5.64 6.97 -4.57
N ALA A 22 -6.61 7.11 -3.66
CA ALA A 22 -7.72 6.16 -3.54
C ALA A 22 -8.62 6.15 -4.80
N ASP A 23 -8.70 7.28 -5.52
CA ASP A 23 -9.46 7.41 -6.76
C ASP A 23 -8.76 6.80 -7.98
N ILE A 24 -7.59 6.15 -7.80
CA ILE A 24 -6.75 5.60 -8.87
C ILE A 24 -7.49 4.63 -9.81
N TYR A 25 -8.55 3.99 -9.32
CA TYR A 25 -9.38 3.07 -10.11
C TYR A 25 -10.18 3.77 -11.21
N GLU A 26 -10.43 5.07 -11.08
CA GLU A 26 -11.06 5.90 -12.12
C GLU A 26 -10.04 6.37 -13.19
N HIS A 27 -8.75 6.17 -12.93
CA HIS A 27 -7.62 6.72 -13.70
C HIS A 27 -6.78 5.63 -14.36
N ALA A 28 -7.38 4.89 -15.30
CA ALA A 28 -6.74 3.79 -16.02
C ALA A 28 -5.44 4.20 -16.76
N GLU A 29 -5.28 5.47 -17.11
CA GLU A 29 -4.06 6.03 -17.67
C GLU A 29 -2.85 5.87 -16.74
N VAL A 30 -3.03 5.98 -15.43
CA VAL A 30 -1.93 5.86 -14.46
C VAL A 30 -1.39 4.44 -14.43
N ARG A 31 -2.27 3.44 -14.61
CA ARG A 31 -1.86 2.02 -14.69
C ARG A 31 -0.99 1.73 -15.90
N LYS A 32 -1.19 2.43 -17.03
CA LYS A 32 -0.36 2.28 -18.24
C LYS A 32 1.06 2.80 -18.03
N GLU A 33 1.22 3.80 -17.16
CA GLU A 33 2.50 4.45 -16.87
C GLU A 33 3.08 4.05 -15.51
N PHE A 34 2.47 3.07 -14.82
CA PHE A 34 2.80 2.72 -13.43
C PHE A 34 4.29 2.48 -13.21
N GLY A 35 4.93 1.70 -14.08
CA GLY A 35 6.37 1.41 -13.99
C GLY A 35 7.30 2.61 -14.25
N ASN A 36 6.76 3.71 -14.78
CA ASN A 36 7.50 4.96 -15.01
C ASN A 36 7.33 5.97 -13.87
N LEU A 37 6.43 5.70 -12.91
CA LEU A 37 6.20 6.58 -11.76
C LEU A 37 7.40 6.52 -10.80
N PRO A 38 7.67 7.58 -10.02
CA PRO A 38 8.59 7.50 -8.89
C PRO A 38 8.24 6.33 -7.95
N SER A 39 9.25 5.61 -7.46
CA SER A 39 9.06 4.41 -6.63
C SER A 39 8.18 4.67 -5.40
N TRP A 40 8.27 5.85 -4.78
CA TRP A 40 7.44 6.18 -3.62
C TRP A 40 5.94 6.29 -3.96
N ILE A 41 5.59 6.72 -5.18
CA ILE A 41 4.21 6.74 -5.67
C ILE A 41 3.74 5.33 -5.99
N GLN A 42 4.59 4.52 -6.63
CA GLN A 42 4.30 3.11 -6.88
C GLN A 42 4.02 2.36 -5.57
N ASN A 43 4.81 2.62 -4.53
CA ASN A 43 4.64 2.01 -3.22
C ASN A 43 3.28 2.38 -2.59
N ILE A 44 2.87 3.66 -2.65
CA ILE A 44 1.57 4.12 -2.13
C ILE A 44 0.41 3.44 -2.86
N ILE A 45 0.43 3.44 -4.19
CA ILE A 45 -0.61 2.78 -4.99
C ILE A 45 -0.65 1.27 -4.69
N THR A 46 0.52 0.63 -4.54
CA THR A 46 0.62 -0.80 -4.19
C THR A 46 -0.03 -1.10 -2.83
N VAL A 47 0.15 -0.22 -1.83
CA VAL A 47 -0.47 -0.37 -0.50
C VAL A 47 -1.98 -0.13 -0.55
N ILE A 48 -2.45 0.83 -1.36
CA ILE A 48 -3.89 1.06 -1.58
C ILE A 48 -4.55 -0.16 -2.24
N ASP A 49 -3.90 -0.72 -3.27
CA ASP A 49 -4.36 -1.96 -3.90
C ASP A 49 -4.40 -3.11 -2.91
N TYR A 50 -3.36 -3.24 -2.09
CA TYR A 50 -3.29 -4.27 -1.06
C TYR A 50 -4.44 -4.16 -0.05
N ASP A 51 -4.71 -2.97 0.51
CA ASP A 51 -5.83 -2.76 1.45
C ASP A 51 -7.18 -3.11 0.79
N THR A 52 -7.39 -2.64 -0.44
CA THR A 52 -8.62 -2.91 -1.20
C THR A 52 -8.79 -4.40 -1.46
N GLU A 53 -7.76 -5.08 -1.95
CA GLU A 53 -7.79 -6.51 -2.22
C GLU A 53 -7.99 -7.34 -0.95
N LEU A 54 -7.33 -6.95 0.16
CA LEU A 54 -7.47 -7.59 1.45
C LEU A 54 -8.89 -7.45 2.01
N ALA A 55 -9.51 -6.28 1.86
CA ALA A 55 -10.89 -6.03 2.27
C ALA A 55 -11.90 -6.82 1.42
N MET A 56 -11.62 -7.00 0.13
CA MET A 56 -12.52 -7.72 -0.78
C MET A 56 -12.40 -9.24 -0.67
N ASN A 57 -11.18 -9.77 -0.58
CA ASN A 57 -10.90 -11.19 -0.77
C ASN A 57 -10.25 -11.85 0.46
N GLY A 58 -9.83 -11.07 1.46
CA GLY A 58 -8.96 -11.56 2.52
C GLY A 58 -7.54 -11.87 2.02
N LEU A 59 -6.81 -12.67 2.79
CA LEU A 59 -5.54 -13.24 2.33
C LEU A 59 -5.80 -14.32 1.27
N ASP A 60 -5.14 -14.22 0.13
CA ASP A 60 -5.30 -15.11 -1.02
C ASP A 60 -3.97 -15.76 -1.42
N PHE A 61 -4.04 -16.89 -2.12
CA PHE A 61 -2.87 -17.64 -2.55
C PHE A 61 -2.19 -17.02 -3.77
N LYS A 62 -1.47 -15.93 -3.53
CA LYS A 62 -0.68 -15.20 -4.53
C LYS A 62 0.63 -14.71 -3.93
N SER A 63 1.51 -14.19 -4.77
CA SER A 63 2.69 -13.49 -4.26
C SER A 63 2.34 -12.08 -3.79
N TYR A 64 2.79 -11.76 -2.59
CA TYR A 64 2.78 -10.45 -1.94
C TYR A 64 4.13 -9.74 -2.06
N LYS A 65 5.09 -10.25 -2.83
CA LYS A 65 6.46 -9.68 -2.93
C LYS A 65 6.48 -8.16 -3.12
N ASN A 66 5.72 -7.62 -4.07
CA ASN A 66 5.67 -6.17 -4.32
C ASN A 66 5.08 -5.40 -3.13
N VAL A 67 4.10 -5.98 -2.45
CA VAL A 67 3.49 -5.42 -1.24
C VAL A 67 4.52 -5.43 -0.10
N ILE A 68 5.22 -6.53 0.11
CA ILE A 68 6.27 -6.68 1.12
C ILE A 68 7.40 -5.66 0.89
N GLU A 69 7.84 -5.47 -0.36
CA GLU A 69 8.85 -4.48 -0.73
C GLU A 69 8.34 -3.05 -0.42
N ALA A 70 7.13 -2.69 -0.86
CA ALA A 70 6.53 -1.39 -0.59
C ALA A 70 6.37 -1.11 0.91
N LEU A 71 5.84 -2.07 1.68
CA LEU A 71 5.70 -1.97 3.14
C LEU A 71 7.06 -1.78 3.82
N THR A 72 8.08 -2.50 3.36
CA THR A 72 9.46 -2.39 3.89
C THR A 72 10.03 -1.00 3.65
N ASP A 73 9.87 -0.46 2.44
CA ASP A 73 10.31 0.90 2.09
C ASP A 73 9.60 1.98 2.91
N MET A 74 8.34 1.74 3.31
CA MET A 74 7.56 2.64 4.18
C MET A 74 7.87 2.48 5.67
N GLY A 75 8.65 1.47 6.05
CA GLY A 75 8.94 1.15 7.46
C GLY A 75 7.82 0.39 8.19
N LEU A 76 6.85 -0.17 7.46
CA LEU A 76 5.78 -1.04 7.96
C LEU A 76 6.30 -2.49 8.11
N ILE A 77 7.37 -2.64 8.90
CA ILE A 77 8.17 -3.88 8.97
C ILE A 77 7.39 -5.05 9.55
N GLU A 78 6.54 -4.83 10.54
CA GLU A 78 5.76 -5.92 11.15
C GLU A 78 4.69 -6.45 10.19
N GLU A 79 4.00 -5.57 9.44
CA GLU A 79 3.08 -5.99 8.37
C GLU A 79 3.80 -6.85 7.33
N ALA A 80 4.96 -6.37 6.86
CA ALA A 80 5.78 -7.08 5.88
C ALA A 80 6.21 -8.48 6.37
N LYS A 81 6.52 -8.62 7.67
CA LYS A 81 6.86 -9.91 8.28
C LYS A 81 5.68 -10.88 8.32
N VAL A 82 4.47 -10.40 8.62
CA VAL A 82 3.27 -11.24 8.62
C VAL A 82 3.02 -11.79 7.21
N LEU A 83 3.07 -10.94 6.19
CA LEU A 83 2.91 -11.36 4.79
C LEU A 83 4.03 -12.32 4.33
N THR A 84 5.29 -12.05 4.72
CA THR A 84 6.42 -12.95 4.43
C THR A 84 6.21 -14.32 5.08
N ALA A 85 5.71 -14.36 6.32
CA ALA A 85 5.43 -15.61 7.00
C ALA A 85 4.28 -16.37 6.33
N PHE A 86 3.24 -15.67 5.89
CA PHE A 86 2.12 -16.25 5.14
C PHE A 86 2.57 -16.82 3.78
N GLU A 87 3.40 -16.10 3.00
CA GLU A 87 3.95 -16.60 1.73
C GLU A 87 4.80 -17.87 1.90
N ASN A 88 5.48 -18.01 3.04
CA ASN A 88 6.34 -19.16 3.34
C ASN A 88 5.60 -20.33 4.00
N ASP A 89 4.39 -20.12 4.51
CA ASP A 89 3.54 -21.19 5.03
C ASP A 89 2.88 -21.94 3.86
N SER A 90 3.42 -23.11 3.53
CA SER A 90 2.89 -23.96 2.46
C SER A 90 1.60 -24.70 2.83
N SER A 91 1.25 -24.75 4.12
CA SER A 91 0.05 -25.42 4.62
C SER A 91 -1.15 -24.47 4.71
N GLN A 92 -0.90 -23.20 5.05
CA GLN A 92 -1.89 -22.13 5.19
C GLN A 92 -3.08 -22.46 6.10
N GLU A 93 -2.95 -23.47 6.96
CA GLU A 93 -3.95 -23.81 7.99
C GLU A 93 -4.16 -22.64 8.97
N ASN A 94 -3.19 -21.73 9.05
CA ASN A 94 -3.18 -20.56 9.92
C ASN A 94 -3.57 -19.25 9.22
N THR A 95 -4.23 -19.30 8.05
CA THR A 95 -4.60 -18.09 7.27
C THR A 95 -5.34 -17.06 8.13
N ASP A 96 -6.30 -17.49 8.95
CA ASP A 96 -7.04 -16.59 9.86
C ASP A 96 -6.10 -15.91 10.86
N ILE A 97 -5.10 -16.63 11.40
CA ILE A 97 -4.12 -16.09 12.35
C ILE A 97 -3.27 -15.01 11.67
N TYR A 98 -2.80 -15.26 10.45
CA TYR A 98 -2.07 -14.25 9.68
C TYR A 98 -2.93 -13.02 9.43
N TYR A 99 -4.18 -13.23 8.98
CA TYR A 99 -5.12 -12.15 8.72
C TYR A 99 -5.34 -11.26 9.96
N TYR A 100 -5.60 -11.85 11.14
CA TYR A 100 -5.79 -11.08 12.38
C TYR A 100 -4.52 -10.36 12.86
N ASN A 101 -3.33 -10.81 12.46
CA ASN A 101 -2.06 -10.18 12.85
C ASN A 101 -1.66 -9.00 11.95
N LEU A 102 -2.34 -8.78 10.83
CA LEU A 102 -2.13 -7.61 9.99
C LEU A 102 -2.58 -6.34 10.71
N ALA A 103 -1.75 -5.30 10.68
CA ALA A 103 -2.03 -3.97 11.20
C ALA A 103 -3.30 -3.39 10.56
N LEU A 104 -3.57 -3.68 9.28
CA LEU A 104 -4.83 -3.30 8.64
C LEU A 104 -6.08 -3.85 9.36
N ASN A 105 -5.95 -4.94 10.13
CA ASN A 105 -7.06 -5.57 10.85
C ASN A 105 -7.04 -5.33 12.37
N ASN A 106 -5.92 -4.85 12.94
CA ASN A 106 -5.79 -4.69 14.40
C ASN A 106 -5.24 -3.33 14.87
N ASP A 107 -4.68 -2.53 13.96
CA ASP A 107 -4.12 -1.19 14.22
C ASP A 107 -4.15 -0.32 12.94
N TYR A 108 -5.34 -0.18 12.36
CA TYR A 108 -5.56 0.45 11.04
C TYR A 108 -5.10 1.92 11.01
N GLU A 109 -5.37 2.67 12.07
CA GLU A 109 -4.97 4.08 12.17
C GLU A 109 -3.44 4.22 12.16
N PHE A 110 -2.73 3.42 12.96
CA PHE A 110 -1.27 3.46 12.96
C PHE A 110 -0.66 3.07 11.62
N PHE A 111 -1.26 2.09 10.93
CA PHE A 111 -0.82 1.69 9.60
C PHE A 111 -0.87 2.87 8.63
N TRP A 112 -2.02 3.54 8.53
CA TRP A 112 -2.19 4.65 7.59
C TRP A 112 -1.39 5.90 7.99
N ASP A 113 -1.24 6.19 9.28
CA ASP A 113 -0.36 7.27 9.76
C ASP A 113 1.08 7.10 9.26
N LYS A 114 1.58 5.87 9.16
CA LYS A 114 2.89 5.57 8.58
C LYS A 114 2.92 5.81 7.08
N VAL A 115 1.89 5.40 6.35
CA VAL A 115 1.78 5.65 4.90
C VAL A 115 1.73 7.16 4.61
N TYR A 116 0.93 7.91 5.37
CA TYR A 116 0.85 9.37 5.26
C TYR A 116 2.21 10.03 5.55
N SER A 117 2.87 9.61 6.62
CA SER A 117 4.22 10.09 6.98
C SER A 117 5.25 9.80 5.89
N TYR A 118 5.17 8.64 5.24
CA TYR A 118 6.05 8.26 4.12
C TYR A 118 5.82 9.15 2.89
N ALA A 119 4.55 9.41 2.54
CA ALA A 119 4.21 10.33 1.46
C ALA A 119 4.76 11.74 1.75
N ASP A 120 4.54 12.24 2.97
CA ASP A 120 4.97 13.55 3.44
C ASP A 120 6.50 13.77 3.28
N GLN A 121 7.28 12.74 3.61
CA GLN A 121 8.74 12.77 3.50
C GLN A 121 9.24 12.82 2.05
N ASN A 122 8.48 12.26 1.10
CA ASN A 122 8.85 12.23 -0.31
C ASN A 122 8.34 13.45 -1.08
N ILE A 123 7.20 14.02 -0.70
CA ILE A 123 6.68 15.26 -1.30
C ILE A 123 7.57 16.47 -0.98
N LYS A 124 8.15 16.51 0.23
CA LYS A 124 8.99 17.62 0.71
C LYS A 124 10.44 17.58 0.20
N ARG A 125 10.82 16.57 -0.59
CA ARG A 125 12.19 16.35 -1.11
C ARG A 125 12.32 16.80 -2.55
#